data_AF-G0MYP4-F1
#
_entry.id   AF-G0MYP4-F1
#
_cell.length_a   1.000
_cell.length_b   1.000
_cell.length_c   1.000
_cell.angle_alpha   90.00
_cell.angle_beta   90.00
_cell.angle_gamma   90.00
#
_symmetry.space_group_name_H-M   'P 1'
#
loop_
_entity.id
_entity.type
_entity.pdbx_description
1 polymer ?
#
loop_
_entity_poly.entity_id
_entity_poly.type
_entity_poly.pdbx_seq_one_letter_code
_entity_poly.pdbx_strand_id
1 'polypeptide(L)'
;MKITVLILLSVMVSGVSASSAILPFLVKNQVFMGNPVPELCMDYFKSSSAKLKLDNINPQFVAEALNSGNALKQQEKYYNFQANIQSLAEKQYADHICDAAEFAPTVLSANYQFTCLEICQSCMPGSAPICFLRSPRFAGLAQVCLCTYDLKNPVDNAAFSIRHEKRVFSRKIRRT
;
A
#
# COMPACT_ATOMS: atom_id res chain seq x y z
N MET A 1 -33.21 48.87 -39.56
CA MET A 1 -32.04 49.08 -38.68
C MET A 1 -32.00 47.97 -37.64
N LYS A 2 -30.85 47.28 -37.57
CA LYS A 2 -30.26 46.52 -36.44
C LYS A 2 -31.09 45.33 -35.88
N ILE A 3 -30.77 44.07 -36.25
CA ILE A 3 -29.71 43.17 -35.71
C ILE A 3 -30.03 42.81 -34.25
N THR A 4 -30.24 41.55 -33.83
CA THR A 4 -29.24 40.42 -33.76
C THR A 4 -30.03 39.14 -33.43
N VAL A 5 -30.02 38.08 -34.25
CA VAL A 5 -29.10 36.91 -34.28
C VAL A 5 -29.11 36.04 -33.02
N LEU A 6 -29.65 34.83 -33.23
CA LEU A 6 -29.64 33.59 -32.46
C LEU A 6 -28.23 33.15 -32.06
N ILE A 7 -28.09 32.35 -30.97
CA ILE A 7 -27.37 31.06 -30.90
C ILE A 7 -27.06 30.70 -29.43
N LEU A 8 -27.63 29.58 -28.98
CA LEU A 8 -27.17 28.78 -27.84
C LEU A 8 -25.71 28.37 -28.04
N LEU A 9 -24.87 28.36 -27.00
CA LEU A 9 -24.03 27.19 -26.73
C LEU A 9 -23.47 27.23 -25.30
N SER A 10 -23.83 26.19 -24.55
CA SER A 10 -23.21 25.74 -23.31
C SER A 10 -21.72 25.44 -23.49
N VAL A 11 -20.87 25.94 -22.60
CA VAL A 11 -19.64 25.24 -22.23
C VAL A 11 -19.59 25.15 -20.72
N MET A 12 -19.92 23.95 -20.24
CA MET A 12 -19.59 23.48 -18.91
C MET A 12 -18.08 23.66 -18.69
N VAL A 13 -17.71 24.44 -17.68
CA VAL A 13 -16.35 24.34 -17.13
C VAL A 13 -16.34 23.05 -16.31
N SER A 14 -16.05 21.95 -17.01
CA SER A 14 -15.74 20.67 -16.38
C SER A 14 -14.53 20.89 -15.49
N GLY A 15 -14.76 20.95 -14.19
CA GLY A 15 -13.72 20.83 -13.18
C GLY A 15 -12.88 19.60 -13.48
N VAL A 16 -11.60 19.84 -13.77
CA VAL A 16 -10.63 18.84 -14.17
C VAL A 16 -10.41 17.86 -13.02
N SER A 17 -11.19 16.79 -12.99
CA SER A 17 -10.95 15.62 -12.14
C SER A 17 -9.92 14.70 -12.82
N ALA A 18 -8.68 15.17 -12.99
CA ALA A 18 -7.62 14.42 -13.67
C ALA A 18 -6.62 13.72 -12.72
N SER A 19 -6.87 13.72 -11.41
CA SER A 19 -5.91 13.18 -10.44
C SER A 19 -5.90 11.65 -10.36
N SER A 20 -6.93 10.97 -10.89
CA SER A 20 -7.06 9.51 -10.79
C SER A 20 -6.37 8.72 -11.89
N ALA A 21 -6.02 9.34 -13.03
CA ALA A 21 -5.38 8.66 -14.16
C ALA A 21 -3.84 8.64 -14.06
N ILE A 22 -3.26 9.64 -13.40
CA ILE A 22 -1.80 9.77 -13.21
C ILE A 22 -1.28 8.71 -12.22
N LEU A 23 -2.02 8.47 -11.13
CA LEU A 23 -1.61 7.51 -10.10
C LEU A 23 -1.47 6.06 -10.62
N PRO A 24 -2.43 5.48 -11.37
CA PRO A 24 -2.28 4.17 -11.99
C PRO A 24 -1.06 4.04 -12.90
N PHE A 25 -0.79 5.08 -13.70
CA PHE A 25 0.36 5.10 -14.59
C PHE A 25 1.68 5.10 -13.80
N LEU A 26 1.77 5.93 -12.76
CA LEU A 26 2.95 5.97 -11.88
C LEU A 26 3.16 4.65 -11.14
N VAL A 27 2.11 4.08 -10.54
CA VAL A 27 2.16 2.77 -9.86
C VAL A 27 2.65 1.69 -10.82
N LYS A 28 2.07 1.62 -12.02
CA LYS A 28 2.44 0.64 -13.03
C LYS A 28 3.93 0.71 -13.36
N ASN A 29 4.46 1.91 -13.57
CA ASN A 29 5.86 2.07 -13.98
C ASN A 29 6.85 1.93 -12.82
N GLN A 30 6.51 2.42 -11.63
CA GLN A 30 7.43 2.44 -10.48
C GLN A 30 7.40 1.15 -9.66
N VAL A 31 6.22 0.58 -9.44
CA VAL A 31 6.06 -0.63 -8.62
C VAL A 31 6.11 -1.89 -9.47
N PHE A 32 5.59 -1.85 -10.69
CA PHE A 32 5.47 -3.04 -11.56
C PHE A 32 6.32 -2.96 -12.83
N MET A 33 7.14 -1.92 -13.00
CA MET A 33 8.05 -1.78 -14.15
C MET A 33 7.36 -1.93 -15.52
N GLY A 34 6.12 -1.46 -15.64
CA GLY A 34 5.33 -1.55 -16.87
C GLY A 34 4.52 -2.84 -17.03
N ASN A 35 4.68 -3.82 -16.13
CA ASN A 35 3.88 -5.03 -16.10
C ASN A 35 2.41 -4.74 -15.68
N PRO A 36 1.47 -5.65 -15.99
CA PRO A 36 0.10 -5.55 -15.49
C PRO A 36 0.07 -5.48 -13.96
N VAL A 37 -0.64 -4.48 -13.42
CA VAL A 37 -0.86 -4.34 -11.98
C VAL A 37 -2.02 -5.28 -11.59
N PRO A 38 -1.88 -6.14 -10.57
CA PRO A 38 -3.00 -6.92 -10.07
C PRO A 38 -4.15 -6.01 -9.67
N GLU A 39 -5.38 -6.38 -10.04
CA GLU A 39 -6.56 -5.56 -9.77
C GLU A 39 -6.69 -5.24 -8.27
N LEU A 40 -6.40 -6.23 -7.41
CA LEU A 40 -6.44 -6.07 -5.96
C LEU A 40 -5.54 -4.94 -5.46
N CYS A 41 -4.36 -4.77 -6.08
CA CYS A 41 -3.39 -3.77 -5.66
C CYS A 41 -3.88 -2.36 -5.95
N MET A 42 -4.68 -2.18 -7.00
CA MET A 42 -5.26 -0.88 -7.31
C MET A 42 -6.24 -0.40 -6.25
N ASP A 43 -7.01 -1.29 -5.63
CA ASP A 43 -7.87 -0.93 -4.49
C ASP A 43 -7.03 -0.47 -3.29
N TYR A 44 -5.95 -1.18 -3.00
CA TYR A 44 -5.03 -0.81 -1.93
C TYR A 44 -4.30 0.52 -2.19
N PHE A 45 -3.85 0.78 -3.41
CA PHE A 45 -3.18 2.06 -3.75
C PHE A 45 -4.12 3.26 -3.78
N LYS A 46 -5.39 3.04 -4.12
CA LYS A 46 -6.42 4.09 -4.15
C LYS A 46 -7.10 4.31 -2.80
N SER A 47 -6.88 3.42 -1.84
CA SER A 47 -7.37 3.56 -0.48
C SER A 47 -6.95 4.90 0.15
N SER A 48 -7.89 5.56 0.79
CA SER A 48 -7.70 6.80 1.56
C SER A 48 -6.79 6.62 2.78
N SER A 49 -6.60 5.38 3.23
CA SER A 49 -5.73 5.05 4.36
C SER A 49 -4.31 4.68 3.95
N ALA A 50 -4.08 4.46 2.66
CA ALA A 50 -2.81 4.06 2.12
C ALA A 50 -1.88 5.26 1.87
N LYS A 51 -0.57 4.99 1.88
CA LYS A 51 0.46 5.92 1.43
C LYS A 51 1.52 5.15 0.66
N LEU A 52 1.93 5.70 -0.47
CA LEU A 52 2.99 5.17 -1.33
C LEU A 52 4.10 6.22 -1.43
N LYS A 53 5.33 5.84 -1.06
CA LYS A 53 6.55 6.65 -1.18
C LYS A 53 7.41 6.05 -2.28
N LEU A 54 7.30 6.63 -3.48
CA LEU A 54 7.96 6.09 -4.67
C LEU A 54 9.49 6.07 -4.54
N ASP A 55 10.06 7.09 -3.88
CA ASP A 55 11.52 7.20 -3.67
C ASP A 55 12.12 6.09 -2.80
N ASN A 56 11.26 5.36 -2.07
CA ASN A 56 11.67 4.28 -1.18
C ASN A 56 11.51 2.89 -1.83
N ILE A 57 11.02 2.82 -3.08
CA ILE A 57 10.96 1.58 -3.84
C ILE A 57 12.36 1.24 -4.31
N ASN A 58 12.77 -0.03 -4.15
CA ASN A 58 14.03 -0.51 -4.71
C ASN A 58 13.77 -1.23 -6.05
N PRO A 59 14.10 -0.61 -7.21
CA PRO A 59 13.79 -1.17 -8.52
C PRO A 59 14.49 -2.49 -8.79
N GLN A 60 15.66 -2.72 -8.18
CA GLN A 60 16.39 -3.97 -8.33
C GLN A 60 15.64 -5.14 -7.69
N PHE A 61 15.14 -4.97 -6.46
CA PHE A 61 14.35 -6.01 -5.78
C PHE A 61 13.03 -6.27 -6.52
N VAL A 62 12.38 -5.22 -7.02
CA VAL A 62 11.16 -5.35 -7.84
C VAL A 62 11.45 -6.15 -9.13
N ALA A 63 12.48 -5.76 -9.87
CA ALA A 63 12.87 -6.44 -11.11
C ALA A 63 13.20 -7.91 -10.87
N GLU A 64 13.97 -8.18 -9.81
CA GLU A 64 14.33 -9.55 -9.43
C GLU A 64 13.08 -10.36 -9.04
N ALA A 65 12.10 -9.77 -8.36
CA ALA A 65 10.90 -10.45 -7.86
C ALA A 65 9.89 -10.75 -8.98
N LEU A 66 9.82 -9.88 -10.00
CA LEU A 66 8.95 -10.08 -11.16
C LEU A 66 9.52 -11.08 -12.17
N ASN A 67 10.85 -11.18 -12.26
CA ASN A 67 11.53 -12.01 -13.27
C ASN A 67 12.00 -13.38 -12.76
N SER A 68 11.68 -13.77 -11.52
CA SER A 68 12.20 -14.98 -10.88
C SER A 68 11.63 -16.26 -11.50
N GLY A 69 12.22 -16.69 -12.62
CA GLY A 69 11.96 -17.97 -13.31
C GLY A 69 12.83 -19.14 -12.85
N ASN A 70 13.74 -18.96 -11.86
CA ASN A 70 14.59 -20.02 -11.30
C ASN A 70 14.78 -19.83 -9.79
N ALA A 71 14.05 -20.62 -8.99
CA ALA A 71 13.50 -20.14 -7.72
C ALA A 71 14.40 -20.25 -6.48
N LEU A 72 15.23 -21.29 -6.32
CA LEU A 72 15.75 -21.63 -4.98
C LEU A 72 16.76 -20.62 -4.39
N LYS A 73 17.84 -20.30 -5.11
CA LYS A 73 18.86 -19.35 -4.61
C LYS A 73 18.30 -17.94 -4.44
N GLN A 74 17.34 -17.57 -5.29
CA GLN A 74 16.73 -16.25 -5.25
C GLN A 74 15.73 -16.16 -4.08
N GLN A 75 14.97 -17.23 -3.84
CA GLN A 75 14.07 -17.36 -2.70
C GLN A 75 14.84 -17.30 -1.37
N GLU A 76 16.01 -17.94 -1.28
CA GLU A 76 16.88 -17.84 -0.11
C GLU A 76 17.38 -16.40 0.12
N LYS A 77 17.80 -15.70 -0.95
CA LYS A 77 18.19 -14.28 -0.86
C LYS A 77 17.05 -13.41 -0.33
N TYR A 78 15.82 -13.61 -0.83
CA TYR A 78 14.65 -12.88 -0.35
C TYR A 78 14.32 -13.19 1.11
N TYR A 79 14.35 -14.46 1.48
CA TYR A 79 14.10 -14.89 2.85
C TYR A 79 15.09 -14.22 3.81
N ASN A 80 16.39 -14.29 3.51
CA ASN A 80 17.44 -13.68 4.33
C ASN A 80 17.30 -12.15 4.40
N PHE A 81 16.95 -11.51 3.28
CA PHE A 81 16.71 -10.07 3.24
C PHE A 81 15.53 -9.66 4.12
N GLN A 82 14.39 -10.34 3.99
CA GLN A 82 13.19 -10.07 4.79
C GLN A 82 13.44 -10.34 6.28
N ALA A 83 14.14 -11.43 6.61
CA ALA A 83 14.52 -11.76 7.98
C ALA A 83 15.41 -10.69 8.62
N ASN A 84 16.37 -10.13 7.87
CA ASN A 84 17.22 -9.05 8.35
C ASN A 84 16.42 -7.76 8.65
N ILE A 85 15.48 -7.42 7.78
CA ILE A 85 14.58 -6.27 7.99
C ILE A 85 13.71 -6.48 9.23
N GLN A 86 13.12 -7.67 9.36
CA GLN A 86 12.27 -8.02 10.49
C GLN A 86 13.05 -7.96 11.81
N SER A 87 14.23 -8.58 11.86
CA SER A 87 15.11 -8.54 13.04
C SER A 87 15.52 -7.12 13.42
N LEU A 88 15.79 -6.27 12.43
CA LEU A 88 16.10 -4.86 12.67
C LEU A 88 14.90 -4.09 13.24
N ALA A 89 13.70 -4.31 12.69
CA ALA A 89 12.47 -3.69 13.17
C ALA A 89 12.15 -4.11 14.61
N GLU A 90 12.28 -5.40 14.93
CA GLU A 90 12.10 -5.93 16.29
C GLU A 90 13.11 -5.34 17.26
N LYS A 91 14.38 -5.18 16.86
CA LYS A 91 15.41 -4.57 17.70
C LYS A 91 15.11 -3.09 18.02
N GLN A 92 14.55 -2.35 17.07
CA GLN A 92 14.25 -0.92 17.25
C GLN A 92 12.90 -0.67 17.92
N TYR A 93 11.93 -1.55 17.69
CA TYR A 93 10.52 -1.30 17.98
C TYR A 93 9.79 -2.53 18.55
N ALA A 94 10.44 -3.36 19.36
CA ALA A 94 9.91 -4.65 19.86
C ALA A 94 8.44 -4.61 20.30
N ASP A 95 8.06 -3.66 21.16
CA ASP A 95 6.68 -3.54 21.70
C ASP A 95 5.64 -3.09 20.67
N HIS A 96 6.08 -2.68 19.49
CA HIS A 96 5.26 -2.21 18.41
C HIS A 96 5.17 -3.20 17.25
N ILE A 97 5.93 -4.30 17.24
CA ILE A 97 5.86 -5.29 16.17
C ILE A 97 4.70 -6.26 16.44
N CYS A 98 3.90 -6.51 15.42
CA CYS A 98 2.84 -7.51 15.41
C CYS A 98 3.09 -8.53 14.28
N ASP A 99 2.27 -9.58 14.23
CA ASP A 99 2.37 -10.56 13.15
C ASP A 99 1.75 -10.00 11.85
N ALA A 100 2.57 -9.92 10.80
CA ALA A 100 2.15 -9.50 9.46
C ALA A 100 1.27 -10.54 8.75
N ALA A 101 1.33 -11.81 9.15
CA ALA A 101 0.45 -12.87 8.66
C ALA A 101 -0.95 -12.81 9.30
N GLU A 102 -1.11 -12.13 10.44
CA GLU A 102 -2.42 -12.01 11.12
C GLU A 102 -3.13 -10.68 10.82
N PHE A 103 -2.38 -9.59 10.57
CA PHE A 103 -2.98 -8.29 10.32
C PHE A 103 -3.54 -8.15 8.91
N ALA A 104 -4.87 -8.03 8.78
CA ALA A 104 -5.58 -7.80 7.52
C ALA A 104 -6.23 -6.39 7.48
N PRO A 105 -5.62 -5.40 6.81
CA PRO A 105 -6.19 -4.05 6.73
C PRO A 105 -7.48 -4.03 5.89
N THR A 106 -8.51 -3.40 6.44
CA THR A 106 -9.81 -3.26 5.77
C THR A 106 -9.80 -2.06 4.82
N VAL A 107 -10.20 -2.27 3.57
CA VAL A 107 -10.42 -1.24 2.55
C VAL A 107 -11.88 -1.27 2.13
N LEU A 108 -12.52 -0.11 1.99
CA LEU A 108 -13.97 0.00 1.71
C LEU A 108 -14.32 -0.38 0.28
N SER A 109 -13.40 -0.19 -0.66
CA SER A 109 -13.60 -0.56 -2.08
C SER A 109 -13.38 -2.04 -2.35
N ALA A 110 -12.80 -2.79 -1.41
CA ALA A 110 -12.42 -4.19 -1.60
C ALA A 110 -13.44 -5.15 -0.95
N ASN A 111 -13.78 -6.22 -1.66
CA ASN A 111 -14.64 -7.31 -1.17
C ASN A 111 -13.85 -8.53 -0.66
N TYR A 112 -12.54 -8.38 -0.50
CA TYR A 112 -11.62 -9.42 -0.07
C TYR A 112 -10.79 -8.91 1.12
N GLN A 113 -10.19 -9.82 1.87
CA GLN A 113 -9.28 -9.51 2.97
C GLN A 113 -7.97 -10.25 2.74
N PHE A 114 -6.92 -9.48 2.46
CA PHE A 114 -5.55 -9.97 2.42
C PHE A 114 -4.80 -9.47 3.65
N THR A 115 -3.91 -10.33 4.15
CA THR A 115 -2.98 -10.04 5.23
C THR A 115 -1.89 -9.08 4.76
N CYS A 116 -1.17 -8.47 5.69
CA CYS A 116 -0.06 -7.60 5.36
C CYS A 116 1.02 -8.33 4.55
N LEU A 117 1.29 -9.58 4.90
CA LEU A 117 2.18 -10.47 4.14
C LEU A 117 1.76 -10.57 2.68
N GLU A 118 0.51 -10.95 2.41
CA GLU A 118 -0.02 -11.13 1.05
C GLU A 118 -0.07 -9.83 0.27
N ILE A 119 -0.42 -8.71 0.92
CA ILE A 119 -0.43 -7.39 0.31
C ILE A 119 0.98 -7.00 -0.13
N CYS A 120 1.99 -7.14 0.74
CA CYS A 120 3.35 -6.76 0.38
C CYS A 120 3.91 -7.66 -0.72
N GLN A 121 3.66 -8.97 -0.66
CA GLN A 121 4.09 -9.89 -1.70
C GLN A 121 3.44 -9.61 -3.06
N SER A 122 2.15 -9.30 -3.08
CA SER A 122 1.38 -9.09 -4.32
C SER A 122 1.56 -7.69 -4.90
N CYS A 123 1.62 -6.69 -4.01
CA CYS A 123 1.53 -5.28 -4.39
C CYS A 123 2.85 -4.54 -4.28
N MET A 124 3.84 -5.06 -3.56
CA MET A 124 5.18 -4.48 -3.46
C MET A 124 6.24 -5.59 -3.61
N PRO A 125 6.40 -6.17 -4.82
CA PRO A 125 7.21 -7.37 -5.03
C PRO A 125 8.63 -7.22 -4.51
N GLY A 126 9.10 -8.21 -3.73
CA GLY A 126 10.44 -8.22 -3.15
C GLY A 126 10.60 -7.37 -1.88
N SER A 127 9.56 -6.69 -1.43
CA SER A 127 9.58 -5.97 -0.14
C SER A 127 9.47 -6.93 1.05
N ALA A 128 9.88 -6.46 2.22
CA ALA A 128 9.62 -7.10 3.50
C ALA A 128 8.33 -6.53 4.13
N PRO A 129 7.41 -7.40 4.57
CA PRO A 129 6.21 -6.99 5.30
C PRO A 129 6.53 -6.75 6.78
N ILE A 130 6.01 -5.66 7.34
CA ILE A 130 6.06 -5.37 8.77
C ILE A 130 4.66 -4.96 9.22
N CYS A 131 4.14 -5.63 10.26
CA CYS A 131 2.99 -5.14 11.01
C CYS A 131 3.49 -4.28 12.16
N PHE A 132 3.04 -3.03 12.20
CA PHE A 132 3.45 -2.05 13.21
C PHE A 132 2.24 -1.49 13.97
N LEU A 133 2.27 -1.62 15.30
CA LEU A 133 1.34 -1.01 16.24
C LEU A 133 1.74 0.46 16.47
N ARG A 134 0.95 1.41 16.01
CA ARG A 134 1.18 2.84 16.32
C ARG A 134 1.08 3.16 17.80
N SER A 135 0.33 2.37 18.54
CA SER A 135 0.20 2.45 19.98
C SER A 135 0.03 1.04 20.54
N PRO A 136 0.99 0.54 21.35
CA PRO A 136 0.89 -0.78 21.98
C PRO A 136 -0.35 -0.91 22.87
N ARG A 137 -0.87 0.22 23.38
CA ARG A 137 -2.08 0.28 24.21
C ARG A 137 -3.37 -0.09 23.46
N PHE A 138 -3.36 -0.05 22.12
CA PHE A 138 -4.54 -0.31 21.28
C PHE A 138 -4.22 -1.37 20.22
N ALA A 139 -3.70 -2.52 20.67
CA ALA A 139 -3.51 -3.70 19.83
C ALA A 139 -4.82 -4.05 19.08
N GLY A 140 -4.71 -4.37 17.79
CA GLY A 140 -5.86 -4.66 16.92
C GLY A 140 -6.59 -3.46 16.32
N LEU A 141 -6.39 -2.23 16.83
CA LEU A 141 -7.06 -1.03 16.31
C LEU A 141 -6.11 -0.03 15.67
N ALA A 142 -4.88 0.05 16.15
CA ALA A 142 -3.88 1.00 15.72
C ALA A 142 -2.73 0.36 14.93
N GLN A 143 -3.01 -0.72 14.20
CA GLN A 143 -2.00 -1.43 13.41
C GLN A 143 -1.88 -0.84 12.00
N VAL A 144 -0.67 -0.92 11.44
CA VAL A 144 -0.32 -0.46 10.10
C VAL A 144 0.51 -1.55 9.45
N CYS A 145 0.14 -1.91 8.22
CA CYS A 145 0.95 -2.76 7.37
C CYS A 145 1.96 -1.87 6.64
N LEU A 146 3.22 -2.26 6.67
CA LEU A 146 4.33 -1.57 6.04
C LEU A 146 5.05 -2.53 5.10
N CYS A 147 5.26 -2.12 3.84
CA CYS A 147 6.08 -2.85 2.88
C CYS A 147 7.35 -2.04 2.63
N THR A 148 8.51 -2.60 2.96
CA THR A 148 9.77 -1.86 2.99
C THR A 148 10.90 -2.62 2.30
N TYR A 149 11.87 -1.86 1.78
CA TYR A 149 13.12 -2.37 1.23
C TYR A 149 14.33 -1.86 2.02
N ASP A 150 14.11 -1.14 3.12
CA ASP A 150 15.14 -0.40 3.84
C ASP A 150 15.76 -1.24 4.97
N LEU A 151 17.09 -1.40 4.91
CA LEU A 151 17.89 -2.18 5.88
C LEU A 151 18.46 -1.33 7.04
N LYS A 152 17.94 -0.12 7.26
CA LYS A 152 18.41 0.81 8.30
C LYS A 152 17.26 1.32 9.16
N ASN A 153 16.20 1.84 8.55
CA ASN A 153 15.03 2.42 9.20
C ASN A 153 13.75 1.84 8.56
N PRO A 154 13.48 0.54 8.75
CA PRO A 154 12.48 -0.19 7.96
C PRO A 154 11.04 0.33 8.17
N VAL A 155 10.73 0.83 9.38
CA VAL A 155 9.42 1.40 9.72
C VAL A 155 9.23 2.78 9.09
N ASP A 156 10.21 3.67 9.24
CA ASP A 156 10.10 5.06 8.80
C ASP A 156 10.19 5.21 7.28
N ASN A 157 11.02 4.37 6.65
CA ASN A 157 11.30 4.37 5.22
C ASN A 157 10.49 3.33 4.45
N ALA A 158 9.38 2.82 5.00
CA ALA A 158 8.47 1.95 4.26
C ALA A 158 8.02 2.60 2.94
N ALA A 159 8.11 1.84 1.85
CA ALA A 159 7.72 2.28 0.51
C ALA A 159 6.20 2.32 0.35
N PHE A 160 5.50 1.40 1.01
CA PHE A 160 4.05 1.40 1.09
C PHE A 160 3.60 1.23 2.54
N SER A 161 2.52 1.91 2.90
CA SER A 161 1.89 1.74 4.19
C SER A 161 0.37 1.76 4.06
N ILE A 162 -0.33 0.94 4.82
CA ILE A 162 -1.78 0.95 4.88
C ILE A 162 -2.30 0.59 6.27
N ARG A 163 -3.35 1.29 6.69
CA ARG A 163 -4.12 1.01 7.92
C ARG A 163 -5.56 0.68 7.54
N HIS A 164 -6.39 0.24 8.48
CA HIS A 164 -7.83 0.16 8.23
C HIS A 164 -8.37 1.52 7.73
N GLU A 165 -9.09 1.50 6.61
CA GLU A 165 -10.01 2.58 6.27
C GLU A 165 -11.13 2.60 7.31
N LYS A 166 -11.54 3.81 7.73
CA LYS A 166 -12.39 4.05 8.91
C LYS A 166 -13.48 2.98 9.12
N ARG A 167 -13.18 2.01 9.99
CA ARG A 167 -14.15 1.24 10.80
C ARG A 167 -13.71 1.24 12.26
N VAL A 168 -13.27 2.39 12.78
CA VAL A 168 -13.07 2.56 14.23
C VAL A 168 -14.28 3.34 14.73
N PHE A 169 -15.18 2.60 15.41
CA PHE A 169 -16.47 2.98 16.02
C PHE A 169 -17.75 2.93 15.17
N SER A 170 -18.22 1.71 14.88
CA SER A 170 -19.66 1.39 14.85
C SER A 170 -19.97 0.32 15.91
N ARG A 171 -19.73 0.66 17.18
CA ARG A 171 -20.54 0.09 18.27
C ARG A 171 -21.24 1.26 18.91
N LYS A 172 -22.49 1.51 18.52
CA LYS A 172 -23.48 2.06 19.44
C LYS A 172 -23.47 1.09 20.64
N ILE A 173 -22.74 1.43 21.70
CA ILE A 173 -23.02 0.85 23.01
C ILE A 173 -24.41 1.38 23.33
N ARG A 174 -25.43 0.56 23.09
CA ARG A 174 -26.76 0.78 23.65
C ARG A 174 -26.53 0.68 25.16
N ARG A 175 -26.47 1.82 25.84
CA ARG A 175 -26.71 1.86 27.29
C ARG A 175 -28.16 1.37 27.46
N THR A 176 -28.31 0.11 27.83
CA THR A 176 -29.51 -0.39 28.49
C THR A 176 -29.47 0.05 29.93
#